data_AF-M6RDR7-F1
#
_entry.id   AF-M6RDR7-F1
#
_cell.length_a   1.000
_cell.length_b   1.000
_cell.length_c   1.000
_cell.angle_alpha   90.00
_cell.angle_beta   90.00
_cell.angle_gamma   90.00
#
_symmetry.space_group_name_H-M   'P 1'
#
loop_
_entity.id
_entity.type
_entity.pdbx_description
1 polymer ?
#
loop_
_entity_poly.entity_id
_entity_poly.type
_entity_poly.pdbx_seq_one_letter_code
_entity_poly.pdbx_strand_id
1 'polypeptide(L)'
;MECNPEDITPDFLKSIEQAGINRISVGIQSFHPEKLQFLGRYYDPDRYENVLETVKNSGISNFSADLIYGIPGQTVQEILQDIQKVLSAGGKHISLYALTVEKGTEYSRKVIDKISPSPEEEIQEKILKLLPDLLSPYELFQYEVSNFSKPGFFSKHNLKYWTMEYYLGIGPGAHGFLPSGRYSNPRNVDTYKRKNFSKEYTKPNFYEELILSLFRLFQPILMESFYELIPDQSQTLDLQLKKFQESGLCEFSNGIFQWKPEAVLFLDSKILELTSFD
;
A
#
# COMPACT_ATOMS: atom_id res chain seq x y z
N MET A 1 1.30 -13.09 -5.79
CA MET A 1 0.90 -13.86 -4.61
C MET A 1 1.53 -13.22 -3.38
N GLU A 2 0.90 -13.29 -2.23
CA GLU A 2 1.49 -12.85 -0.96
C GLU A 2 2.04 -14.07 -0.21
N CYS A 3 3.15 -13.89 0.48
CA CYS A 3 3.84 -14.96 1.22
C CYS A 3 4.40 -14.40 2.53
N ASN A 4 4.49 -15.24 3.56
CA ASN A 4 5.34 -14.94 4.71
C ASN A 4 6.76 -15.51 4.47
N PRO A 5 7.81 -14.97 5.11
CA PRO A 5 9.16 -15.51 4.99
C PRO A 5 9.28 -17.02 5.28
N GLU A 6 8.46 -17.53 6.18
CA GLU A 6 8.44 -18.93 6.60
C GLU A 6 7.92 -19.89 5.52
N ASP A 7 7.07 -19.39 4.63
CA ASP A 7 6.52 -20.16 3.51
C ASP A 7 7.53 -20.30 2.36
N ILE A 8 8.57 -19.47 2.34
CA ILE A 8 9.51 -19.38 1.23
C ILE A 8 10.59 -20.46 1.34
N THR A 9 10.47 -21.44 0.43
CA THR A 9 11.48 -22.47 0.18
C THR A 9 11.77 -22.59 -1.31
N PRO A 10 12.93 -23.12 -1.72
CA PRO A 10 13.22 -23.36 -3.14
C PRO A 10 12.13 -24.20 -3.83
N ASP A 11 11.66 -25.27 -3.19
CA ASP A 11 10.63 -26.16 -3.74
C ASP A 11 9.26 -25.47 -3.86
N PHE A 12 8.90 -24.65 -2.87
CA PHE A 12 7.68 -23.85 -2.93
C PHE A 12 7.73 -22.85 -4.09
N LEU A 13 8.81 -22.07 -4.20
CA LEU A 13 8.98 -21.08 -5.28
C LEU A 13 8.95 -21.73 -6.66
N LYS A 14 9.62 -22.86 -6.83
CA LYS A 14 9.58 -23.65 -8.06
C LYS A 14 8.17 -24.14 -8.39
N SER A 15 7.43 -24.61 -7.40
CA SER A 15 6.07 -25.13 -7.59
C SER A 15 5.09 -24.04 -8.05
N ILE A 16 5.17 -22.85 -7.45
CA ILE A 16 4.29 -21.73 -7.83
C ILE A 16 4.69 -21.10 -9.17
N GLU A 17 5.98 -21.06 -9.48
CA GLU A 17 6.48 -20.66 -10.80
C GLU A 17 5.91 -21.58 -11.88
N GLN A 18 5.97 -22.91 -11.67
CA GLN A 18 5.37 -23.90 -12.57
C GLN A 18 3.84 -23.75 -12.70
N ALA A 19 3.17 -23.26 -11.67
CA ALA A 19 1.75 -22.92 -11.71
C ALA A 19 1.45 -21.60 -12.46
N GLY A 20 2.48 -20.90 -12.96
CA GLY A 20 2.36 -19.65 -13.71
C GLY A 20 2.38 -18.39 -12.86
N ILE A 21 2.68 -18.49 -11.56
CA ILE A 21 2.85 -17.32 -10.69
C ILE A 21 4.17 -16.64 -11.03
N ASN A 22 4.09 -15.39 -11.47
CA ASN A 22 5.23 -14.61 -11.91
C ASN A 22 5.61 -13.45 -10.96
N ARG A 23 4.87 -13.28 -9.84
CA ARG A 23 5.10 -12.24 -8.82
C ARG A 23 4.83 -12.76 -7.41
N ILE A 24 5.72 -12.43 -6.49
CA ILE A 24 5.51 -12.59 -5.05
C ILE A 24 5.69 -11.25 -4.30
N SER A 25 4.89 -11.03 -3.27
CA SER A 25 5.09 -10.01 -2.23
C SER A 25 5.35 -10.73 -0.93
N VAL A 26 6.49 -10.48 -0.29
CA VAL A 26 6.85 -11.15 0.96
C VAL A 26 6.67 -10.17 2.11
N GLY A 27 5.86 -10.56 3.08
CA GLY A 27 5.57 -9.77 4.26
C GLY A 27 6.71 -9.78 5.29
N ILE A 28 7.87 -9.23 4.93
CA ILE A 28 9.09 -9.23 5.77
C ILE A 28 8.91 -8.35 7.02
N GLN A 29 8.29 -7.18 6.86
CA GLN A 29 8.08 -6.12 7.86
C GLN A 29 9.35 -5.44 8.33
N SER A 30 10.33 -6.19 8.83
CA SER A 30 11.68 -5.72 9.18
C SER A 30 12.65 -6.89 9.28
N PHE A 31 13.96 -6.68 9.08
CA PHE A 31 14.98 -7.70 9.38
C PHE A 31 15.52 -7.61 10.81
N HIS A 32 14.93 -6.75 11.64
CA HIS A 32 15.32 -6.52 13.02
C HIS A 32 14.44 -7.33 13.99
N PRO A 33 14.97 -8.36 14.68
CA PRO A 33 14.17 -9.29 15.50
C PRO A 33 13.33 -8.59 16.58
N GLU A 34 13.88 -7.56 17.22
CA GLU A 34 13.19 -6.76 18.24
C GLU A 34 11.98 -6.00 17.67
N LYS A 35 12.03 -5.59 16.40
CA LYS A 35 10.91 -4.92 15.72
C LYS A 35 9.81 -5.93 15.39
N LEU A 36 10.18 -7.13 14.93
CA LEU A 36 9.23 -8.21 14.69
C LEU A 36 8.54 -8.66 15.98
N GLN A 37 9.31 -8.80 17.07
CA GLN A 37 8.77 -9.11 18.39
C GLN A 37 7.76 -8.05 18.84
N PHE A 38 8.08 -6.77 18.67
CA PHE A 38 7.16 -5.67 18.97
C PHE A 38 5.86 -5.78 18.16
N LEU A 39 5.97 -6.08 16.86
CA LEU A 39 4.83 -6.27 15.96
C LEU A 39 4.03 -7.56 16.23
N GLY A 40 4.46 -8.40 17.19
CA GLY A 40 3.86 -9.71 17.45
C GLY A 40 4.01 -10.68 16.29
N ARG A 41 5.01 -10.47 15.43
CA ARG A 41 5.33 -11.34 14.30
C ARG A 41 6.17 -12.51 14.78
N TYR A 42 5.87 -13.68 14.22
CA TYR A 42 6.77 -14.82 14.34
C TYR A 42 8.08 -14.49 13.63
N TYR A 43 9.19 -14.95 14.20
CA TYR A 43 10.53 -14.76 13.65
C TYR A 43 11.27 -16.09 13.70
N ASP A 44 11.58 -16.60 12.52
CA ASP A 44 12.51 -17.72 12.33
C ASP A 44 13.83 -17.15 11.77
N PRO A 45 14.92 -17.15 12.58
CA PRO A 45 16.20 -16.59 12.16
C PRO A 45 16.72 -17.20 10.85
N ASP A 46 16.63 -18.52 10.72
CA ASP A 46 17.16 -19.23 9.55
C ASP A 46 16.37 -18.83 8.29
N ARG A 47 15.06 -18.62 8.42
CA ARG A 47 14.22 -18.18 7.29
C ARG A 47 14.49 -16.73 6.93
N TYR A 48 14.52 -15.84 7.91
CA TYR A 48 14.72 -14.41 7.66
C TYR A 48 16.11 -14.07 7.10
N GLU A 49 17.14 -14.82 7.51
CA GLU A 49 18.50 -14.66 6.97
C GLU A 49 18.60 -15.15 5.51
N ASN A 50 17.86 -16.20 5.15
CA ASN A 50 17.98 -16.86 3.84
C ASN A 50 16.86 -16.52 2.85
N VAL A 51 15.79 -15.82 3.25
CA VAL A 51 14.63 -15.53 2.38
C VAL A 51 15.04 -14.80 1.11
N LEU A 52 15.92 -13.80 1.24
CA LEU A 52 16.39 -12.99 0.12
C LEU A 52 17.26 -13.79 -0.85
N GLU A 53 18.16 -14.62 -0.32
CA GLU A 53 18.99 -15.55 -1.12
C GLU A 53 18.10 -16.55 -1.87
N THR A 54 17.08 -17.09 -1.19
CA THR A 54 16.14 -18.06 -1.76
C THR A 54 15.33 -17.46 -2.90
N VAL A 55 14.81 -16.25 -2.72
CA VAL A 55 14.08 -15.52 -3.76
C VAL A 55 14.99 -15.17 -4.94
N LYS A 56 16.20 -14.68 -4.67
CA LYS A 56 17.19 -14.31 -5.68
C LYS A 56 17.59 -15.48 -6.57
N ASN A 57 17.65 -16.69 -6.01
CA ASN A 57 17.98 -17.93 -6.73
C ASN A 57 16.76 -18.62 -7.36
N SER A 58 15.57 -18.02 -7.26
CA SER A 58 14.34 -18.53 -7.90
C SER A 58 14.14 -17.96 -9.32
N GLY A 59 13.27 -18.59 -10.12
CA GLY A 59 12.87 -18.05 -11.42
C GLY A 59 11.90 -16.86 -11.34
N ILE A 60 11.42 -16.50 -10.15
CA ILE A 60 10.47 -15.40 -9.96
C ILE A 60 11.22 -14.07 -9.88
N SER A 61 11.26 -13.36 -11.00
CA SER A 61 11.97 -12.07 -11.10
C SER A 61 11.18 -10.86 -10.58
N ASN A 62 9.86 -10.96 -10.42
CA ASN A 62 9.02 -9.89 -9.87
C ASN A 62 8.82 -10.11 -8.37
N PHE A 63 9.82 -9.68 -7.60
CA PHE A 63 9.84 -9.74 -6.15
C PHE A 63 9.52 -8.38 -5.53
N SER A 64 8.58 -8.39 -4.58
CA SER A 64 8.25 -7.28 -3.68
C SER A 64 8.47 -7.68 -2.23
N ALA A 65 8.90 -6.74 -1.40
CA ALA A 65 8.89 -6.87 0.05
C ALA A 65 7.97 -5.83 0.67
N ASP A 66 7.18 -6.24 1.65
CA ASP A 66 6.37 -5.34 2.46
C ASP A 66 7.15 -5.07 3.76
N LEU A 67 7.45 -3.79 4.03
CA LEU A 67 8.19 -3.33 5.19
C LEU A 67 7.34 -2.33 5.99
N ILE A 68 7.58 -2.27 7.30
CA ILE A 68 6.91 -1.36 8.22
C ILE A 68 7.93 -0.37 8.80
N TYR A 69 7.58 0.91 8.79
CA TYR A 69 8.39 1.97 9.38
C TYR A 69 7.65 2.72 10.49
N GLY A 70 8.40 3.43 11.33
CA GLY A 70 7.86 4.12 12.51
C GLY A 70 7.52 3.16 13.65
N ILE A 71 8.19 2.01 13.70
CA ILE A 71 8.08 1.06 14.82
C ILE A 71 8.78 1.71 16.03
N PRO A 72 8.25 1.63 17.26
CA PRO A 72 8.89 2.23 18.43
C PRO A 72 10.35 1.84 18.62
N GLY A 73 11.19 2.86 18.86
CA GLY A 73 12.64 2.74 18.92
C GLY A 73 13.31 2.38 17.60
N GLN A 74 12.60 2.38 16.47
CA GLN A 74 13.20 2.16 15.15
C GLN A 74 13.92 3.42 14.69
N THR A 75 15.15 3.28 14.23
CA THR A 75 15.89 4.40 13.67
C THR A 75 15.68 4.52 12.17
N VAL A 76 15.92 5.71 11.61
CA VAL A 76 15.97 5.88 10.15
C VAL A 76 16.94 4.88 9.54
N GLN A 77 18.12 4.68 10.12
CA GLN A 77 19.15 3.79 9.57
C GLN A 77 18.68 2.33 9.43
N GLU A 78 17.86 1.84 10.35
CA GLU A 78 17.34 0.46 10.33
C GLU A 78 16.41 0.24 9.13
N ILE A 79 15.47 1.15 8.87
CA ILE A 79 14.59 1.02 7.69
C ILE A 79 15.39 1.15 6.38
N LEU A 80 16.43 2.00 6.33
CA LEU A 80 17.28 2.09 5.14
C LEU A 80 18.05 0.78 4.91
N GLN A 81 18.52 0.13 5.98
CA GLN A 81 19.17 -1.18 5.89
C GLN A 81 18.20 -2.26 5.39
N ASP A 82 16.97 -2.27 5.89
CA ASP A 82 15.94 -3.21 5.44
C ASP A 82 15.64 -3.04 3.93
N ILE A 83 15.47 -1.80 3.47
CA ILE A 83 15.29 -1.45 2.06
C ILE A 83 16.51 -1.92 1.23
N GLN A 84 17.73 -1.59 1.66
CA GLN A 84 18.95 -1.94 0.93
C GLN A 84 19.13 -3.45 0.78
N LYS A 85 18.79 -4.24 1.81
CA LYS A 85 18.82 -5.71 1.74
C LYS A 85 17.88 -6.22 0.63
N VAL A 86 16.64 -5.76 0.60
CA VAL A 86 15.65 -6.14 -0.42
C VAL A 86 16.13 -5.79 -1.83
N LEU A 87 16.65 -4.59 -2.02
CA LEU A 87 17.14 -4.13 -3.33
C LEU A 87 18.38 -4.89 -3.79
N SER A 88 19.30 -5.20 -2.87
CA SER A 88 20.50 -6.01 -3.14
C SER A 88 20.18 -7.45 -3.54
N ALA A 89 19.01 -7.95 -3.10
CA ALA A 89 18.48 -9.25 -3.49
C ALA A 89 17.76 -9.24 -4.85
N GLY A 90 17.70 -8.09 -5.53
CA GLY A 90 17.05 -7.93 -6.83
C GLY A 90 15.58 -7.53 -6.76
N GLY A 91 15.07 -7.12 -5.59
CA GLY A 91 13.72 -6.58 -5.43
C GLY A 91 13.42 -5.47 -6.43
N LYS A 92 12.25 -5.54 -7.06
CA LYS A 92 11.79 -4.57 -8.08
C LYS A 92 10.73 -3.63 -7.54
N HIS A 93 10.19 -3.95 -6.38
CA HIS A 93 9.06 -3.28 -5.76
C HIS A 93 9.23 -3.35 -4.23
N ILE A 94 8.81 -2.30 -3.52
CA ILE A 94 8.77 -2.25 -2.06
C ILE A 94 7.45 -1.60 -1.66
N SER A 95 6.73 -2.26 -0.77
CA SER A 95 5.57 -1.71 -0.07
C SER A 95 6.05 -1.19 1.29
N LEU A 96 5.88 0.10 1.57
CA LEU A 96 6.29 0.76 2.81
C LEU A 96 5.05 1.25 3.56
N TYR A 97 4.80 0.67 4.73
CA TYR A 97 3.66 1.01 5.56
C TYR A 97 4.11 1.71 6.85
N ALA A 98 3.49 2.85 7.16
CA ALA A 98 3.64 3.44 8.49
C ALA A 98 2.96 2.52 9.51
N LEU A 99 3.59 2.31 10.66
CA LEU A 99 2.90 1.69 11.79
C LEU A 99 1.80 2.64 12.27
N THR A 100 0.54 2.22 12.17
CA THR A 100 -0.64 2.97 12.64
C THR A 100 -1.31 2.27 13.82
N VAL A 101 -1.99 3.05 14.66
CA VAL A 101 -2.80 2.54 15.77
C VAL A 101 -4.23 2.32 15.31
N GLU A 102 -4.48 1.19 14.66
CA GLU A 102 -5.80 0.86 14.12
C GLU A 102 -6.80 0.48 15.22
N LYS A 103 -7.96 1.14 15.24
CA LYS A 103 -9.01 0.91 16.25
C LYS A 103 -9.45 -0.55 16.25
N GLY A 104 -9.49 -1.15 17.44
CA GLY A 104 -9.96 -2.53 17.64
C GLY A 104 -8.86 -3.59 17.49
N THR A 105 -7.64 -3.20 17.15
CA THR A 105 -6.47 -4.11 17.20
C THR A 105 -5.99 -4.35 18.63
N GLU A 106 -5.21 -5.41 18.85
CA GLU A 106 -4.51 -5.61 20.12
C GLU A 106 -3.52 -4.48 20.41
N TYR A 107 -2.81 -3.99 19.40
CA TYR A 107 -1.87 -2.89 19.55
C TYR A 107 -2.59 -1.62 20.03
N SER A 108 -3.75 -1.27 19.45
CA SER A 108 -4.54 -0.12 19.92
C SER A 108 -4.94 -0.22 21.39
N ARG A 109 -5.33 -1.41 21.86
CA ARG A 109 -5.61 -1.66 23.28
C ARG A 109 -4.38 -1.46 24.16
N LYS A 110 -3.24 -2.05 23.78
CA LYS A 110 -1.97 -1.90 24.53
C LYS A 110 -1.48 -0.45 24.60
N VAL A 111 -1.68 0.34 23.55
CA VAL A 111 -1.34 1.77 23.53
C VAL A 111 -2.26 2.56 24.47
N ILE A 112 -3.58 2.33 24.40
CA ILE A 112 -4.55 2.97 25.30
C ILE A 112 -4.26 2.63 26.77
N ASP A 113 -3.92 1.37 27.04
CA ASP A 113 -3.58 0.89 28.39
C ASP A 113 -2.15 1.26 28.83
N LYS A 114 -1.40 1.99 28.00
CA LYS A 114 0.01 2.40 28.22
C LYS A 114 0.99 1.24 28.45
N ILE A 115 0.63 0.05 27.98
CA ILE A 115 1.48 -1.16 27.99
C ILE A 115 2.51 -1.10 26.86
N SER A 116 2.15 -0.48 25.73
CA SER A 116 3.05 -0.30 24.58
C SER A 116 3.09 1.16 24.15
N PRO A 117 4.26 1.65 23.67
CA PRO A 117 4.37 2.99 23.12
C PRO A 117 3.56 3.14 21.82
N SER A 118 3.05 4.36 21.60
CA SER A 118 2.52 4.79 20.30
C SER A 118 3.62 4.85 19.23
N PRO A 119 3.27 4.84 17.94
CA PRO A 119 4.23 5.10 16.87
C PRO A 119 4.86 6.49 17.01
N GLU A 120 6.12 6.61 16.56
CA GLU A 120 6.88 7.85 16.63
C GLU A 120 6.68 8.67 15.34
N GLU A 121 5.71 9.60 15.36
CA GLU A 121 5.32 10.43 14.20
C GLU A 121 6.50 11.21 13.61
N GLU A 122 7.39 11.75 14.45
CA GLU A 122 8.59 12.50 13.99
C GLU A 122 9.52 11.61 13.15
N ILE A 123 9.69 10.35 13.55
CA ILE A 123 10.50 9.38 12.78
C ILE A 123 9.78 9.01 11.49
N GLN A 124 8.46 8.81 11.51
CA GLN A 124 7.68 8.52 10.31
C GLN A 124 7.78 9.65 9.27
N GLU A 125 7.62 10.89 9.72
CA GLU A 125 7.76 12.08 8.86
C GLU A 125 9.17 12.15 8.27
N LYS A 126 10.19 11.96 9.10
CA LYS A 126 11.59 11.99 8.67
C LYS A 126 11.89 10.90 7.65
N ILE A 127 11.41 9.67 7.85
CA ILE A 127 11.58 8.57 6.91
C ILE A 127 10.90 8.92 5.58
N LEU A 128 9.62 9.32 5.62
CA LEU A 128 8.86 9.66 4.42
C LEU A 128 9.53 10.73 3.55
N LYS A 129 10.08 11.79 4.17
CA LYS A 129 10.80 12.85 3.44
C LYS A 129 12.09 12.36 2.77
N LEU A 130 12.74 11.34 3.33
CA LEU A 130 14.02 10.83 2.82
C LEU A 130 13.85 9.73 1.76
N LEU A 131 12.70 9.05 1.73
CA LEU A 131 12.49 7.90 0.85
C LEU A 131 12.66 8.19 -0.64
N PRO A 132 12.10 9.27 -1.22
CA PRO A 132 12.23 9.55 -2.65
C PRO A 132 13.71 9.67 -3.08
N ASP A 133 14.50 10.42 -2.32
CA ASP A 133 15.92 10.64 -2.60
C ASP A 133 16.74 9.35 -2.41
N LEU A 134 16.42 8.55 -1.40
CA LEU A 134 17.11 7.28 -1.14
C LEU A 134 16.83 6.24 -2.24
N LEU A 135 15.60 6.20 -2.73
CA LEU A 135 15.13 5.19 -3.68
C LEU A 135 15.42 5.57 -5.14
N SER A 136 15.62 6.85 -5.43
CA SER A 136 15.94 7.39 -6.75
C SER A 136 17.18 6.72 -7.41
N PRO A 137 18.33 6.53 -6.72
CA PRO A 137 19.48 5.79 -7.28
C PRO A 137 19.19 4.35 -7.69
N TYR A 138 18.14 3.74 -7.13
CA TYR A 138 17.71 2.38 -7.47
C TYR A 138 16.60 2.35 -8.52
N GLU A 139 16.18 3.52 -9.03
CA GLU A 139 15.08 3.73 -9.97
C GLU A 139 13.73 3.25 -9.43
N LEU A 140 13.54 3.32 -8.10
CA LEU A 140 12.24 3.05 -7.49
C LEU A 140 11.47 4.35 -7.32
N PHE A 141 10.30 4.43 -7.96
CA PHE A 141 9.43 5.58 -7.93
C PHE A 141 8.16 5.27 -7.14
N GLN A 142 7.71 6.23 -6.34
CA GLN A 142 6.38 6.18 -5.73
C GLN A 142 5.34 6.30 -6.83
N TYR A 143 4.51 5.27 -6.98
CA TYR A 143 3.43 5.30 -7.98
C TYR A 143 2.06 5.39 -7.33
N GLU A 144 1.96 5.04 -6.05
CA GLU A 144 0.79 5.23 -5.20
C GLU A 144 1.22 5.38 -3.73
N VAL A 145 0.27 5.61 -2.82
CA VAL A 145 0.49 6.04 -1.43
C VAL A 145 1.57 5.27 -0.65
N SER A 146 1.67 3.95 -0.79
CA SER A 146 2.56 3.10 0.03
C SER A 146 3.60 2.32 -0.78
N ASN A 147 3.58 2.37 -2.11
CA ASN A 147 4.31 1.45 -2.96
C ASN A 147 5.25 2.17 -3.92
N PHE A 148 6.47 1.65 -3.96
CA PHE A 148 7.58 2.10 -4.76
C PHE A 148 8.02 0.98 -5.67
N SER A 149 8.31 1.25 -6.94
CA SER A 149 8.84 0.21 -7.81
C SER A 149 9.58 0.77 -9.01
N LYS A 150 10.35 -0.12 -9.66
CA LYS A 150 10.89 0.15 -10.99
C LYS A 150 9.77 0.26 -12.03
N PRO A 151 9.96 1.06 -13.10
CA PRO A 151 9.02 1.11 -14.21
C PRO A 151 8.72 -0.31 -14.75
N GLY A 152 7.44 -0.59 -14.99
CA GLY A 152 6.97 -1.91 -15.44
C GLY A 152 6.68 -2.92 -14.32
N PHE A 153 6.99 -2.60 -13.06
CA PHE A 153 6.76 -3.47 -11.89
C PHE A 153 5.65 -3.00 -10.94
N PHE A 154 4.83 -2.02 -11.35
CA PHE A 154 3.66 -1.60 -10.58
C PHE A 154 2.75 -2.80 -10.26
N SER A 155 2.28 -2.88 -9.02
CA SER A 155 1.30 -3.89 -8.64
C SER A 155 -0.03 -3.61 -9.36
N LYS A 156 -0.32 -4.38 -10.41
CA LYS A 156 -1.62 -4.36 -11.09
C LYS A 156 -2.76 -4.62 -10.11
N HIS A 157 -2.54 -5.41 -9.07
CA HIS A 157 -3.54 -5.68 -8.05
C HIS A 157 -3.88 -4.40 -7.26
N ASN A 158 -2.85 -3.66 -6.82
CA ASN A 158 -3.06 -2.43 -6.03
C ASN A 158 -3.68 -1.34 -6.91
N LEU A 159 -3.20 -1.20 -8.16
CA LEU A 159 -3.72 -0.23 -9.10
C LEU A 159 -5.22 -0.39 -9.35
N LYS A 160 -5.75 -1.63 -9.42
CA LYS A 160 -7.20 -1.88 -9.60
C LYS A 160 -8.07 -1.17 -8.57
N TYR A 161 -7.61 -1.10 -7.33
CA TYR A 161 -8.36 -0.44 -6.26
C TYR A 161 -8.43 1.07 -6.49
N TRP A 162 -7.32 1.66 -6.94
CA TRP A 162 -7.21 3.09 -7.18
C TRP A 162 -7.85 3.52 -8.49
N THR A 163 -7.81 2.68 -9.54
CA THR A 163 -8.38 2.96 -10.86
C THR A 163 -9.85 2.56 -11.01
N MET A 164 -10.49 2.14 -9.90
CA MET A 164 -11.88 1.66 -9.88
C MET A 164 -12.17 0.53 -10.88
N GLU A 165 -11.20 -0.33 -11.15
CA GLU A 165 -11.43 -1.52 -11.96
C GLU A 165 -12.28 -2.53 -11.18
N TYR A 166 -13.20 -3.21 -11.87
CA TYR A 166 -14.01 -4.26 -11.26
C TYR A 166 -13.17 -5.51 -10.96
N TYR A 167 -13.45 -6.12 -9.81
CA TYR A 167 -12.80 -7.35 -9.36
C TYR A 167 -13.74 -8.22 -8.54
N LEU A 168 -13.50 -9.53 -8.60
CA LEU A 168 -14.25 -10.53 -7.86
C LEU A 168 -13.51 -10.90 -6.57
N GLY A 169 -14.17 -10.75 -5.43
CA GLY A 169 -13.71 -11.23 -4.13
C GLY A 169 -14.21 -12.64 -3.87
N ILE A 170 -13.31 -13.62 -3.87
CA ILE A 170 -13.64 -15.02 -3.57
C ILE A 170 -12.99 -15.43 -2.25
N GLY A 171 -13.74 -16.17 -1.44
CA GLY A 171 -13.29 -16.70 -0.16
C GLY A 171 -13.84 -15.93 1.05
N PRO A 172 -13.68 -16.50 2.26
CA PRO A 172 -14.11 -15.87 3.50
C PRO A 172 -13.47 -14.49 3.69
N GLY A 173 -14.26 -13.48 4.05
CA GLY A 173 -13.81 -12.11 4.29
C GLY A 173 -13.38 -11.31 3.05
N ALA A 174 -13.37 -11.92 1.86
CA ALA A 174 -13.03 -11.22 0.63
C ALA A 174 -14.06 -10.14 0.28
N HIS A 175 -13.57 -9.02 -0.21
CA HIS A 175 -14.40 -7.94 -0.76
C HIS A 175 -14.32 -7.97 -2.27
N GLY A 176 -15.36 -7.51 -2.95
CA GLY A 176 -15.39 -7.38 -4.40
C GLY A 176 -16.08 -6.10 -4.84
N PHE A 177 -15.78 -5.70 -6.07
CA PHE A 177 -16.37 -4.54 -6.71
C PHE A 177 -16.84 -4.92 -8.11
N LEU A 178 -18.15 -4.85 -8.33
CA LEU A 178 -18.81 -5.17 -9.60
C LEU A 178 -19.61 -3.96 -10.08
N PRO A 179 -20.10 -3.93 -11.33
CA PRO A 179 -20.96 -2.83 -11.81
C PRO A 179 -22.19 -2.56 -10.92
N SER A 180 -22.66 -3.57 -10.17
CA SER A 180 -23.77 -3.43 -9.22
C SER A 180 -23.40 -2.73 -7.90
N GLY A 181 -22.10 -2.57 -7.60
CA GLY A 181 -21.58 -1.98 -6.38
C GLY A 181 -20.55 -2.88 -5.67
N ARG A 182 -20.17 -2.50 -4.46
CA ARG A 182 -19.27 -3.28 -3.60
C ARG A 182 -20.02 -4.31 -2.79
N TYR A 183 -19.37 -5.44 -2.52
CA TYR A 183 -19.88 -6.47 -1.62
C TYR A 183 -18.76 -7.04 -0.75
N SER A 184 -19.14 -7.70 0.34
CA SER A 184 -18.22 -8.45 1.20
C SER A 184 -18.74 -9.86 1.45
N ASN A 185 -17.81 -10.81 1.54
CA ASN A 185 -18.10 -12.17 1.95
C ASN A 185 -18.02 -12.29 3.49
N PRO A 186 -18.81 -13.17 4.12
CA PRO A 186 -18.69 -13.45 5.55
C PRO A 186 -17.25 -13.80 5.94
N ARG A 187 -16.74 -13.17 7.01
CA ARG A 187 -15.39 -13.46 7.54
C ARG A 187 -15.28 -14.86 8.14
N ASN A 188 -16.35 -15.36 8.76
CA ASN A 188 -16.38 -16.70 9.33
C ASN A 188 -16.48 -17.76 8.24
N VAL A 189 -15.56 -18.73 8.27
CA VAL A 189 -15.45 -19.80 7.26
C VAL A 189 -16.70 -20.69 7.21
N ASP A 190 -17.31 -21.01 8.33
CA ASP A 190 -18.49 -21.87 8.36
C ASP A 190 -19.71 -21.16 7.78
N THR A 191 -19.90 -19.88 8.10
CA THR A 191 -20.90 -19.03 7.46
C THR A 191 -20.65 -18.93 5.96
N TYR A 192 -19.40 -18.77 5.54
CA TYR A 192 -19.03 -18.73 4.12
C TYR A 192 -19.40 -20.03 3.38
N LYS A 193 -19.08 -21.19 3.98
CA LYS A 193 -19.38 -22.51 3.40
C LYS A 193 -20.87 -22.79 3.23
N ARG A 194 -21.73 -22.21 4.08
CA ARG A 194 -23.19 -22.38 3.99
C ARG A 194 -23.82 -21.66 2.78
N LYS A 195 -23.07 -20.80 2.07
CA LYS A 195 -23.51 -20.08 0.85
C LYS A 195 -24.76 -19.20 0.99
N ASN A 196 -25.22 -18.95 2.21
CA ASN A 196 -26.33 -18.04 2.48
C ASN A 196 -25.79 -16.62 2.59
N PHE A 197 -25.65 -15.96 1.44
CA PHE A 197 -25.17 -14.58 1.36
C PHE A 197 -26.34 -13.64 1.05
N SER A 198 -26.64 -12.68 1.92
CA SER A 198 -27.30 -11.46 1.46
C SER A 198 -26.25 -10.66 0.69
N LYS A 199 -26.41 -10.56 -0.63
CA LYS A 199 -25.56 -9.65 -1.42
C LYS A 199 -26.13 -8.23 -1.28
N GLU A 200 -25.91 -7.63 -0.13
CA GLU A 200 -26.11 -6.20 0.01
C GLU A 200 -24.99 -5.51 -0.74
N TYR A 201 -25.35 -4.91 -1.87
CA TYR A 201 -24.44 -4.05 -2.62
C TYR A 201 -24.55 -2.65 -2.06
N THR A 202 -23.43 -2.14 -1.54
CA THR A 202 -23.33 -0.72 -1.22
C THR A 202 -23.02 0.02 -2.51
N LYS A 203 -23.86 1.02 -2.82
CA LYS A 203 -23.60 2.02 -3.86
C LYS A 203 -23.15 3.30 -3.18
N PRO A 204 -21.84 3.48 -2.96
CA PRO A 204 -21.29 4.72 -2.42
C PRO A 204 -21.46 5.88 -3.41
N ASN A 205 -21.25 7.10 -2.94
CA ASN A 205 -21.24 8.29 -3.78
C ASN A 205 -20.11 8.16 -4.81
N PHE A 206 -20.44 8.21 -6.09
CA PHE A 206 -19.47 8.02 -7.18
C PHE A 206 -18.36 9.07 -7.16
N TYR A 207 -18.67 10.34 -6.90
CA TYR A 207 -17.67 11.40 -6.79
C TYR A 207 -16.71 11.11 -5.62
N GLU A 208 -17.26 10.80 -4.45
CA GLU A 208 -16.47 10.49 -3.26
C GLU A 208 -15.53 9.29 -3.50
N GLU A 209 -16.04 8.21 -4.09
CA GLU A 209 -15.20 7.05 -4.43
C GLU A 209 -14.09 7.40 -5.42
N LEU A 210 -14.41 8.19 -6.45
CA LEU A 210 -13.46 8.58 -7.47
C LEU A 210 -12.31 9.38 -6.83
N ILE A 211 -12.64 10.33 -5.96
CA ILE A 211 -11.67 11.14 -5.22
C ILE A 211 -10.85 10.27 -4.25
N LEU A 212 -11.50 9.46 -3.41
CA LEU A 212 -10.84 8.59 -2.42
C LEU A 212 -9.93 7.53 -3.05
N SER A 213 -10.20 7.15 -4.31
CA SER A 213 -9.44 6.12 -5.02
C SER A 213 -8.32 6.71 -5.87
N LEU A 214 -8.64 7.59 -6.82
CA LEU A 214 -7.67 8.00 -7.84
C LEU A 214 -6.61 8.95 -7.30
N PHE A 215 -6.93 9.80 -6.33
CA PHE A 215 -5.96 10.71 -5.72
C PHE A 215 -4.98 10.00 -4.78
N ARG A 216 -5.06 8.67 -4.65
CA ARG A 216 -4.03 7.83 -4.00
C ARG A 216 -2.83 7.55 -4.91
N LEU A 217 -2.95 7.84 -6.21
CA LEU A 217 -1.90 7.67 -7.19
C LEU A 217 -0.95 8.87 -7.20
N PHE A 218 0.36 8.62 -7.31
CA PHE A 218 1.39 9.65 -7.49
C PHE A 218 1.79 9.83 -8.96
N GLN A 219 1.16 9.08 -9.86
CA GLN A 219 1.34 9.22 -11.30
C GLN A 219 0.63 10.47 -11.82
N PRO A 220 1.09 11.06 -12.93
CA PRO A 220 0.38 12.14 -13.60
C PRO A 220 -1.02 11.72 -14.04
N ILE A 221 -2.01 12.57 -13.78
CA ILE A 221 -3.41 12.35 -14.12
C ILE A 221 -3.86 13.43 -15.09
N LEU A 222 -4.37 13.03 -16.25
CA LEU A 222 -5.04 13.95 -17.18
C LEU A 222 -6.45 14.24 -16.65
N MET A 223 -6.68 15.47 -16.20
CA MET A 223 -7.92 15.85 -15.52
C MET A 223 -9.13 16.00 -16.45
N GLU A 224 -8.92 16.16 -17.76
CA GLU A 224 -10.01 16.26 -18.75
C GLU A 224 -10.98 15.07 -18.63
N SER A 225 -10.45 13.84 -18.67
CA SER A 225 -11.25 12.62 -18.53
C SER A 225 -11.93 12.49 -17.17
N PHE A 226 -11.37 13.12 -16.12
CA PHE A 226 -12.01 13.14 -14.80
C PHE A 226 -13.21 14.08 -14.79
N TYR A 227 -13.05 15.28 -15.35
CA TYR A 227 -14.13 16.26 -15.39
C TYR A 227 -15.33 15.77 -16.20
N GLU A 228 -15.11 14.97 -17.25
CA GLU A 228 -16.18 14.31 -18.00
C GLU A 228 -17.02 13.34 -17.13
N LEU A 229 -16.39 12.68 -16.15
CA LEU A 229 -17.06 11.74 -15.24
C LEU A 229 -17.84 12.45 -14.13
N ILE A 230 -17.46 13.67 -13.78
CA ILE A 230 -18.02 14.46 -12.67
C ILE A 230 -18.29 15.92 -13.09
N PRO A 231 -19.14 16.15 -14.11
CA PRO A 231 -19.31 17.47 -14.72
C PRO A 231 -19.77 18.53 -13.73
N ASP A 232 -20.65 18.16 -12.79
CA ASP A 232 -21.24 19.06 -11.79
C ASP A 232 -20.20 19.56 -10.76
N GLN A 233 -19.14 18.79 -10.51
CA GLN A 233 -18.09 19.10 -9.53
C GLN A 233 -16.79 19.61 -10.16
N SER A 234 -16.68 19.54 -11.49
CA SER A 234 -15.45 19.82 -12.24
C SER A 234 -14.81 21.18 -11.90
N GLN A 235 -15.60 22.25 -11.87
CA GLN A 235 -15.13 23.60 -11.56
C GLN A 235 -14.62 23.74 -10.13
N THR A 236 -15.35 23.17 -9.17
CA THR A 236 -14.96 23.19 -7.75
C THR A 236 -13.67 22.43 -7.53
N LEU A 237 -13.56 21.22 -8.11
CA LEU A 237 -12.36 20.41 -8.02
C LEU A 237 -11.16 21.13 -8.64
N ASP A 238 -11.28 21.68 -9.86
CA ASP A 238 -10.21 22.44 -10.52
C ASP A 238 -9.69 23.61 -9.65
N LEU A 239 -10.59 24.35 -9.01
CA LEU A 239 -10.22 25.43 -8.09
C LEU A 239 -9.49 24.90 -6.83
N GLN A 240 -9.92 23.78 -6.26
CA GLN A 240 -9.25 23.17 -5.12
C GLN A 240 -7.84 22.67 -5.49
N LEU A 241 -7.68 22.03 -6.66
CA LEU A 241 -6.38 21.56 -7.13
C LEU A 241 -5.41 22.72 -7.39
N LYS A 242 -5.89 23.86 -7.91
CA LYS A 242 -5.07 25.08 -8.05
C LYS A 242 -4.61 25.62 -6.70
N LYS A 243 -5.44 25.60 -5.67
CA LYS A 243 -5.03 25.96 -4.29
C LYS A 243 -3.96 25.00 -3.75
N PHE A 244 -4.08 23.71 -4.03
CA PHE A 244 -3.05 22.73 -3.64
C PHE A 244 -1.72 23.01 -4.34
N GLN A 245 -1.75 23.40 -5.61
CA GLN A 245 -0.56 23.82 -6.36
C GLN A 245 0.08 25.07 -5.73
N GLU A 246 -0.70 26.08 -5.36
CA GLU A 246 -0.21 27.29 -4.68
C GLU A 246 0.48 26.97 -3.35
N SER A 247 -0.03 25.99 -2.60
CA SER A 247 0.63 25.49 -1.38
C SER A 247 1.86 24.61 -1.63
N GLY A 248 2.17 24.31 -2.89
CA GLY A 248 3.34 23.54 -3.29
C GLY A 248 3.19 22.02 -3.19
N LEU A 249 2.00 21.51 -2.85
CA LEU A 249 1.74 20.07 -2.64
C LEU A 249 1.64 19.25 -3.93
N CYS A 250 1.29 19.89 -5.04
CA CYS A 250 1.18 19.23 -6.34
C CYS A 250 1.76 20.10 -7.45
N GLU A 251 1.96 19.47 -8.60
CA GLU A 251 2.08 20.14 -9.89
C GLU A 251 0.73 20.05 -10.60
N PHE A 252 0.24 21.18 -11.08
CA PHE A 252 -0.98 21.22 -11.90
C PHE A 252 -0.78 22.19 -13.06
N SER A 253 -0.56 21.65 -14.26
CA SER A 253 -0.31 22.45 -15.46
C SER A 253 -0.80 21.74 -16.70
N ASN A 254 -1.30 22.50 -17.69
CA ASN A 254 -1.83 21.96 -18.94
C ASN A 254 -2.87 20.83 -18.75
N GLY A 255 -3.70 20.92 -17.71
CA GLY A 255 -4.71 19.91 -17.37
C GLY A 255 -4.16 18.61 -16.78
N ILE A 256 -2.87 18.54 -16.45
CA ILE A 256 -2.22 17.38 -15.82
C ILE A 256 -1.96 17.69 -14.34
N PHE A 257 -2.52 16.87 -13.46
CA PHE A 257 -2.30 16.91 -12.02
C PHE A 257 -1.31 15.83 -11.59
N GLN A 258 -0.38 16.16 -10.70
CA GLN A 258 0.50 15.18 -10.07
C GLN A 258 0.88 15.60 -8.65
N TRP A 259 0.74 14.70 -7.68
CA TRP A 259 1.26 14.94 -6.33
C TRP A 259 2.78 15.04 -6.33
N LYS A 260 3.33 15.96 -5.53
CA LYS A 260 4.74 15.91 -5.16
C LYS A 260 4.96 14.88 -4.06
N PRO A 261 6.15 14.26 -3.95
CA PRO A 261 6.40 13.24 -2.93
C PRO A 261 6.08 13.68 -1.50
N GLU A 262 6.31 14.95 -1.15
CA GLU A 262 6.06 15.50 0.18
C GLU A 262 4.57 15.53 0.55
N ALA A 263 3.67 15.50 -0.44
CA ALA A 263 2.23 15.48 -0.20
C ALA A 263 1.76 14.23 0.52
N VAL A 264 2.55 13.15 0.50
CA VAL A 264 2.24 11.90 1.21
C VAL A 264 1.93 12.13 2.70
N LEU A 265 2.57 13.13 3.32
CA LEU A 265 2.39 13.49 4.74
C LEU A 265 0.97 14.01 5.05
N PHE A 266 0.29 14.56 4.06
CA PHE A 266 -1.02 15.21 4.21
C PHE A 266 -2.06 14.58 3.29
N LEU A 267 -1.75 13.44 2.67
CA LEU A 267 -2.52 12.90 1.56
C LEU A 267 -3.97 12.60 1.98
N ASP A 268 -4.15 11.93 3.11
CA ASP A 268 -5.49 11.58 3.62
C ASP A 268 -6.36 12.81 3.86
N SER A 269 -5.82 13.82 4.55
CA SER A 269 -6.56 15.03 4.87
C SER A 269 -6.89 15.84 3.62
N LYS A 270 -5.95 15.90 2.66
CA LYS A 270 -6.13 16.61 1.39
C LYS A 270 -7.13 15.92 0.48
N ILE A 271 -7.11 14.60 0.42
CA ILE A 271 -8.12 13.84 -0.32
C ILE A 271 -9.51 14.05 0.30
N LEU A 272 -9.62 14.02 1.63
CA LEU A 272 -10.90 14.29 2.31
C LEU A 272 -11.40 15.72 2.06
N GLU A 273 -10.52 16.71 2.03
CA GLU A 273 -10.87 18.09 1.68
C GLU A 273 -11.50 18.22 0.28
N LEU A 274 -11.08 17.38 -0.67
CA LEU A 274 -11.69 17.32 -2.02
C LEU A 274 -13.07 16.67 -2.02
N THR A 275 -13.42 15.87 -1.00
CA THR A 275 -14.75 15.26 -0.87
C THR A 275 -15.76 16.16 -0.18
N SER A 276 -15.29 17.14 0.59
CA SER A 276 -16.12 18.10 1.30
C SER A 276 -16.51 19.26 0.39
N PHE A 277 -17.81 19.51 0.25
CA PHE A 277 -18.36 20.69 -0.42
C PHE A 277 -18.77 21.70 0.65
N ASP A 278 -17.81 22.51 1.12
CA ASP A 278 -18.12 23.73 1.87
C ASP A 278 -18.21 24.94 0.91
#